data_AF-A0A7S4LGC0-F1
#
_entry.id   AF-A0A7S4LGC0-F1
#
_cell.length_a   1.000
_cell.length_b   1.000
_cell.length_c   1.000
_cell.angle_alpha   90.00
_cell.angle_beta   90.00
_cell.angle_gamma   90.00
#
_symmetry.space_group_name_H-M   'P 1'
#
loop_
_entity.id
_entity.type
_entity.pdbx_description
1 polymer ?
#
loop_
_entity_poly.entity_id
_entity_poly.type
_entity_poly.pdbx_seq_one_letter_code
_entity_poly.pdbx_strand_id
1 'polypeptide(L)'
;SAPTLCRELPCQPTEVPDSDFAAAGSINGTYQSVVFVTCNNGYTGSGLAVCEANGVFSTPHCQGPPCGPSGPIPNSNHPSGISGPDGVVMNITCDAGAAFIDSAVPHTTVVCNAGHWEAPMCDPVGAGLRLKPGAPSSRYFAATQTRPCNDPNPKFRVAMSRVVTCDGR
;
A
#
# COMPACT_ATOMS: atom_id res chain seq x y z
N SER A 1 -13.19 29.80 53.63
CA SER A 1 -13.25 29.49 52.18
C SER A 1 -12.44 28.24 51.90
N ALA A 2 -13.00 27.25 51.22
CA ALA A 2 -12.24 26.10 50.74
C ALA A 2 -11.36 26.53 49.55
N PRO A 3 -10.14 26.01 49.40
CA PRO A 3 -9.28 26.35 48.27
C PRO A 3 -9.89 25.83 46.97
N THR A 4 -9.95 26.68 45.95
CA THR A 4 -10.28 26.27 44.59
C THR A 4 -9.13 25.42 44.06
N LEU A 5 -9.38 24.13 43.86
CA LEU A 5 -8.41 23.21 43.30
C LEU A 5 -8.44 23.34 41.76
N CYS A 6 -7.42 23.94 41.16
CA CYS A 6 -7.23 23.87 39.72
C CYS A 6 -6.74 22.46 39.37
N ARG A 7 -7.60 21.67 38.72
CA ARG A 7 -7.25 20.35 38.17
C ARG A 7 -6.88 20.52 36.71
N GLU A 8 -5.75 19.94 36.31
CA GLU A 8 -5.34 19.94 34.90
C GLU A 8 -6.37 19.19 34.04
N LEU A 9 -6.60 19.71 32.83
CA LEU A 9 -7.51 19.10 31.87
C LEU A 9 -6.79 17.92 31.18
N PRO A 10 -7.31 16.69 31.27
CA PRO A 10 -6.75 15.57 30.50
C PRO A 10 -7.02 15.75 29.01
N CYS A 11 -6.04 15.42 28.17
CA CYS A 11 -6.26 15.29 26.75
C CYS A 11 -6.85 13.93 26.39
N GLN A 12 -7.63 13.88 25.31
CA GLN A 12 -7.99 12.59 24.71
C GLN A 12 -6.71 11.88 24.22
N PRO A 13 -6.51 10.60 24.58
CA PRO A 13 -5.40 9.82 24.07
C PRO A 13 -5.41 9.76 22.54
N THR A 14 -4.23 9.78 21.93
CA THR A 14 -4.07 9.76 20.47
C THR A 14 -2.86 8.91 20.06
N GLU A 15 -2.65 8.82 18.76
CA GLU A 15 -1.57 8.10 18.11
C GLU A 15 -1.12 8.86 16.86
N VAL A 16 0.10 8.57 16.40
CA VAL A 16 0.61 9.04 15.12
C VAL A 16 0.97 7.82 14.29
N PRO A 17 0.21 7.48 13.25
CA PRO A 17 0.54 6.38 12.35
C PRO A 17 1.96 6.52 11.78
N ASP A 18 2.58 5.39 11.47
CA ASP A 18 3.92 5.34 10.88
C ASP A 18 5.01 6.04 11.73
N SER A 19 4.86 6.00 13.05
CA SER A 19 5.82 6.53 14.03
C SER A 19 6.10 5.56 15.19
N ASP A 20 6.97 5.97 16.10
CA ASP A 20 7.20 5.32 17.41
C ASP A 20 5.98 5.35 18.35
N PHE A 21 4.97 6.17 18.03
CA PHE A 21 3.67 6.27 18.71
C PHE A 21 2.50 5.82 17.82
N ALA A 22 2.70 4.81 16.97
CA ALA A 22 1.65 4.28 16.09
C ALA A 22 0.58 3.43 16.80
N ALA A 23 0.85 2.96 18.02
CA ALA A 23 -0.13 2.19 18.78
C ALA A 23 -1.26 3.11 19.30
N ALA A 24 -2.50 2.64 19.20
CA ALA A 24 -3.69 3.41 19.57
C ALA A 24 -3.60 3.94 21.02
N GLY A 25 -3.82 5.24 21.20
CA GLY A 25 -3.75 5.91 22.50
C GLY A 25 -2.36 5.92 23.16
N SER A 26 -1.29 5.67 22.41
CA SER A 26 0.09 5.66 22.93
C SER A 26 0.58 7.04 23.39
N ILE A 27 -0.05 8.12 22.90
CA ILE A 27 0.16 9.48 23.38
C ILE A 27 -0.98 9.83 24.35
N ASN A 28 -0.63 10.11 25.60
CA ASN A 28 -1.56 10.54 26.64
C ASN A 28 -0.91 11.61 27.53
N GLY A 29 -1.74 12.39 28.22
CA GLY A 29 -1.28 13.47 29.08
C GLY A 29 -2.38 14.46 29.44
N THR A 30 -1.97 15.51 30.14
CA THR A 30 -2.81 16.65 30.54
C THR A 30 -2.33 17.93 29.83
N TYR A 31 -3.09 19.02 29.96
CA TYR A 31 -2.77 20.32 29.37
C TYR A 31 -1.27 20.67 29.47
N GLN A 32 -0.68 21.07 28.34
CA GLN A 32 0.75 21.35 28.16
C GLN A 32 1.70 20.14 28.22
N SER A 33 1.19 18.90 28.26
CA SER A 33 2.02 17.72 28.02
C SER A 33 2.60 17.77 26.61
N VAL A 34 3.91 17.52 26.50
CA VAL A 34 4.64 17.54 25.24
C VAL A 34 5.32 16.19 25.02
N VAL A 35 5.10 15.58 23.86
CA VAL A 35 5.71 14.32 23.45
C VAL A 35 6.41 14.53 22.11
N PHE A 36 7.70 14.21 22.02
CA PHE A 36 8.41 14.24 20.74
C PHE A 36 8.17 12.91 20.01
N VAL A 37 7.55 13.00 18.83
CA VAL A 37 7.20 11.85 17.99
C VAL A 37 8.21 11.71 16.86
N THR A 38 8.75 10.51 16.72
CA THR A 38 9.73 10.16 15.69
C THR A 38 9.06 9.30 14.63
N CYS A 39 9.05 9.77 13.40
CA CYS A 39 8.53 9.00 12.28
C CYS A 39 9.41 7.77 12.01
N ASN A 40 8.79 6.68 11.60
CA ASN A 40 9.48 5.46 11.24
C ASN A 40 10.42 5.68 10.05
N ASN A 41 11.37 4.77 9.89
CA ASN A 41 12.33 4.88 8.78
C ASN A 41 11.61 4.94 7.42
N GLY A 42 12.01 5.90 6.58
CA GLY A 42 11.37 6.18 5.30
C GLY A 42 10.29 7.26 5.35
N TYR A 43 9.82 7.63 6.55
CA TYR A 43 8.83 8.69 6.74
C TYR A 43 9.50 9.99 7.20
N THR A 44 8.86 11.11 6.90
CA THR A 44 9.31 12.47 7.26
C THR A 44 8.22 13.19 8.06
N GLY A 45 8.57 14.29 8.75
CA GLY A 45 7.60 15.08 9.51
C GLY A 45 7.58 14.82 11.02
N SER A 46 8.64 14.25 11.58
CA SER A 46 8.81 14.12 13.05
C SER A 46 8.68 15.48 13.74
N GLY A 47 8.14 15.50 14.95
CA GLY A 47 7.79 16.75 15.61
C GLY A 47 7.17 16.57 16.98
N LEU A 48 6.65 17.66 17.53
CA LEU A 48 6.04 17.69 18.85
C LEU A 48 4.53 17.41 18.75
N ALA A 49 4.05 16.49 19.58
CA ALA A 49 2.66 16.40 19.95
C ALA A 49 2.41 17.18 21.25
N VAL A 50 1.47 18.12 21.26
CA VAL A 50 1.22 19.01 22.40
C VAL A 50 -0.24 18.94 22.82
N CYS A 51 -0.50 18.68 24.10
CA CYS A 51 -1.85 18.72 24.65
C CYS A 51 -2.32 20.18 24.79
N GLU A 52 -3.27 20.58 23.96
CA GLU A 52 -3.78 21.94 23.87
C GLU A 52 -4.85 22.23 24.94
N ALA A 53 -5.21 23.52 25.11
CA ALA A 53 -6.18 23.96 26.11
C ALA A 53 -7.60 23.39 25.93
N ASN A 54 -7.91 22.85 24.75
CA ASN A 54 -9.19 22.20 24.45
C ASN A 54 -9.25 20.71 24.83
N GLY A 55 -8.17 20.15 25.40
CA GLY A 55 -8.11 18.72 25.73
C GLY A 55 -7.88 17.81 24.51
N VAL A 56 -7.29 18.35 23.44
CA VAL A 56 -6.91 17.61 22.23
C VAL A 56 -5.42 17.82 21.96
N PHE A 57 -4.72 16.78 21.50
CA PHE A 57 -3.34 16.92 21.05
C PHE A 57 -3.27 17.56 19.66
N SER A 58 -2.40 18.56 19.48
CA SER A 58 -1.81 18.83 18.17
C SER A 58 -0.76 17.74 17.90
N THR A 59 -0.75 17.14 16.72
CA THR A 59 0.17 16.03 16.38
C THR A 59 0.92 16.30 15.08
N PRO A 60 2.18 15.84 14.95
CA PRO A 60 2.85 15.79 13.66
C PRO A 60 2.20 14.73 12.75
N HIS A 61 2.42 14.89 11.44
CA HIS A 61 2.00 13.90 10.45
C HIS A 61 3.24 13.26 9.81
N CYS A 62 3.36 11.94 9.92
CA CYS A 62 4.41 11.19 9.26
C CYS A 62 4.04 10.97 7.79
N GLN A 63 4.80 11.59 6.89
CA GLN A 63 4.59 11.49 5.45
C GLN A 63 5.62 10.55 4.83
N GLY A 64 5.14 9.49 4.18
CA GLY A 64 5.95 8.56 3.40
C GLY A 64 6.40 9.15 2.06
N PRO A 65 7.26 8.44 1.31
CA PRO A 65 7.66 8.86 -0.01
C PRO A 65 6.46 8.85 -0.98
N PRO A 66 6.42 9.76 -1.97
CA PRO A 66 5.38 9.75 -2.99
C PRO A 66 5.48 8.48 -3.84
N CYS A 67 4.34 8.03 -4.36
CA CYS A 67 4.32 6.90 -5.27
C CYS A 67 4.63 7.36 -6.70
N GLY A 68 5.63 6.71 -7.29
CA GLY A 68 5.97 6.86 -8.70
C GLY A 68 4.89 6.30 -9.64
N PRO A 69 5.10 6.32 -10.96
CA PRO A 69 4.14 5.79 -11.92
C PRO A 69 3.87 4.30 -11.69
N SER A 70 2.61 3.90 -11.57
CA SER A 70 2.20 2.48 -11.47
C SER A 70 2.47 1.65 -12.73
N GLY A 71 2.84 2.29 -13.84
CA GLY A 71 2.71 1.72 -15.18
C GLY A 71 1.26 1.79 -15.70
N PRO A 72 1.04 1.53 -17.00
CA PRO A 72 -0.27 1.67 -17.63
C PRO A 72 -1.29 0.69 -17.04
N ILE A 73 -2.51 1.18 -16.80
CA ILE A 73 -3.67 0.38 -16.39
C ILE A 73 -4.63 0.34 -17.59
N PRO A 74 -4.40 -0.52 -18.59
CA PRO A 74 -5.20 -0.53 -19.81
C PRO A 74 -6.68 -0.81 -19.51
N ASN A 75 -7.58 -0.31 -20.36
CA ASN A 75 -9.03 -0.46 -20.22
C ASN A 75 -9.57 0.13 -18.90
N SER A 76 -9.05 1.28 -18.48
CA SER A 76 -9.52 2.00 -17.30
C SER A 76 -9.50 3.51 -17.54
N ASN A 77 -10.07 4.26 -16.59
CA ASN A 77 -9.95 5.72 -16.51
C ASN A 77 -8.50 6.22 -16.30
N HIS A 78 -7.54 5.33 -16.03
CA HIS A 78 -6.12 5.65 -15.86
C HIS A 78 -5.23 4.82 -16.83
N PRO A 79 -5.42 4.92 -18.16
CA PRO A 79 -4.74 4.05 -19.12
C PRO A 79 -3.22 4.24 -19.16
N SER A 80 -2.74 5.42 -18.73
CA SER A 80 -1.30 5.74 -18.63
C SER A 80 -0.71 5.48 -17.24
N GLY A 81 -1.50 4.96 -16.31
CA GLY A 81 -1.12 4.74 -14.92
C GLY A 81 -1.44 5.92 -13.99
N ILE A 82 -1.03 5.75 -12.73
CA ILE A 82 -1.23 6.72 -11.64
C ILE A 82 0.09 7.07 -10.96
N SER A 83 0.16 8.26 -10.37
CA SER A 83 1.25 8.73 -9.51
C SER A 83 0.70 9.79 -8.56
N GLY A 84 1.34 9.99 -7.41
CA GLY A 84 0.82 10.95 -6.43
C GLY A 84 1.53 10.91 -5.07
N PRO A 85 1.16 11.83 -4.17
CA PRO A 85 1.73 11.90 -2.82
C PRO A 85 1.29 10.71 -1.97
N ASP A 86 2.04 10.46 -0.89
CA ASP A 86 1.68 9.47 0.13
C ASP A 86 0.30 9.77 0.74
N GLY A 87 -0.48 8.71 1.00
CA GLY A 87 -1.84 8.78 1.49
C GLY A 87 -2.90 9.18 0.45
N VAL A 88 -2.51 9.49 -0.81
CA VAL A 88 -3.49 9.84 -1.84
C VAL A 88 -4.36 8.63 -2.19
N VAL A 89 -5.66 8.87 -2.36
CA VAL A 89 -6.63 7.87 -2.79
C VAL A 89 -7.01 8.15 -4.24
N MET A 90 -6.83 7.15 -5.10
CA MET A 90 -7.18 7.21 -6.53
C MET A 90 -8.34 6.26 -6.80
N ASN A 91 -9.32 6.70 -7.59
CA ASN A 91 -10.42 5.85 -8.03
C ASN A 91 -10.10 5.21 -9.37
N ILE A 92 -10.20 3.89 -9.45
CA ILE A 92 -10.01 3.14 -10.68
C ILE A 92 -11.34 2.56 -11.10
N THR A 93 -11.73 2.86 -12.33
CA THR A 93 -12.91 2.32 -12.98
C THR A 93 -12.48 1.71 -14.30
N CYS A 94 -12.79 0.42 -14.49
CA CYS A 94 -12.59 -0.22 -15.79
C CYS A 94 -13.55 0.37 -16.83
N ASP A 95 -13.07 0.46 -18.05
CA ASP A 95 -13.86 0.89 -19.20
C ASP A 95 -14.96 -0.14 -19.52
N ALA A 96 -15.96 0.28 -20.30
CA ALA A 96 -17.06 -0.58 -20.69
C ALA A 96 -16.54 -1.85 -21.40
N GLY A 97 -16.97 -3.01 -20.92
CA GLY A 97 -16.52 -4.30 -21.44
C GLY A 97 -15.20 -4.79 -20.85
N ALA A 98 -14.66 -4.17 -19.80
CA ALA A 98 -13.56 -4.69 -19.00
C ALA A 98 -13.97 -4.89 -17.52
N ALA A 99 -13.29 -5.80 -16.82
CA ALA A 99 -13.51 -6.10 -15.41
C ALA A 99 -12.18 -6.35 -14.68
N PHE A 100 -12.21 -6.19 -13.36
CA PHE A 100 -11.10 -6.55 -12.49
C PHE A 100 -10.89 -8.07 -12.46
N ILE A 101 -9.64 -8.53 -12.60
CA ILE A 101 -9.29 -9.96 -12.71
C ILE A 101 -8.63 -10.54 -11.46
N ASP A 102 -8.15 -9.71 -10.55
CA ASP A 102 -7.25 -10.09 -9.46
C ASP A 102 -7.87 -10.04 -8.05
N SER A 103 -9.13 -9.60 -7.89
CA SER A 103 -9.67 -9.42 -6.53
C SER A 103 -11.12 -9.87 -6.33
N ALA A 104 -11.29 -10.62 -5.23
CA ALA A 104 -12.57 -10.93 -4.58
C ALA A 104 -13.27 -9.68 -3.99
N VAL A 105 -12.63 -8.51 -4.09
CA VAL A 105 -13.12 -7.19 -3.68
C VAL A 105 -13.06 -6.27 -4.90
N PRO A 106 -14.07 -5.44 -5.18
CA PRO A 106 -13.96 -4.42 -6.22
C PRO A 106 -12.95 -3.37 -5.75
N HIS A 107 -11.70 -3.44 -6.22
CA HIS A 107 -10.67 -2.42 -5.97
C HIS A 107 -11.00 -1.18 -6.81
N THR A 108 -12.09 -0.50 -6.48
CA THR A 108 -12.46 0.77 -7.11
C THR A 108 -11.61 1.91 -6.59
N THR A 109 -10.86 1.70 -5.49
CA THR A 109 -9.97 2.68 -4.90
C THR A 109 -8.64 2.04 -4.55
N VAL A 110 -7.55 2.75 -4.84
CA VAL A 110 -6.19 2.40 -4.46
C VAL A 110 -5.57 3.55 -3.69
N VAL A 111 -4.75 3.22 -2.70
CA VAL A 111 -4.08 4.21 -1.84
C VAL A 111 -2.58 4.13 -2.08
N CYS A 112 -1.94 5.29 -2.23
CA CYS A 112 -0.48 5.35 -2.18
C CYS A 112 -0.04 5.19 -0.73
N ASN A 113 0.73 4.13 -0.43
CA ASN A 113 1.30 3.93 0.89
C ASN A 113 2.81 3.73 0.77
N ALA A 114 3.59 4.63 1.37
CA ALA A 114 5.04 4.54 1.45
C ALA A 114 5.73 4.30 0.09
N GLY A 115 5.26 4.99 -0.96
CA GLY A 115 5.82 4.88 -2.31
C GLY A 115 5.38 3.64 -3.09
N HIS A 116 4.45 2.85 -2.58
CA HIS A 116 3.91 1.67 -3.23
C HIS A 116 2.44 1.85 -3.67
N TRP A 117 2.15 1.37 -4.89
CA TRP A 117 0.80 1.20 -5.41
C TRP A 117 0.43 -0.28 -5.46
N GLU A 118 -0.73 -0.63 -4.92
CA GLU A 118 -1.40 -1.90 -5.20
C GLU A 118 -2.43 -1.70 -6.33
N ALA A 119 -1.94 -1.42 -7.54
CA ALA A 119 -2.81 -1.11 -8.68
C ALA A 119 -3.46 -2.39 -9.27
N PRO A 120 -4.80 -2.45 -9.39
CA PRO A 120 -5.50 -3.56 -10.03
C PRO A 120 -5.35 -3.52 -11.56
N MET A 121 -5.67 -4.64 -12.21
CA MET A 121 -5.69 -4.74 -13.67
C MET A 121 -7.13 -4.85 -14.21
N CYS A 122 -7.42 -4.17 -15.32
CA CYS A 122 -8.68 -4.27 -16.04
C CYS A 122 -8.51 -5.10 -17.32
N ASP A 123 -9.19 -6.25 -17.40
CA ASP A 123 -9.15 -7.16 -18.57
C ASP A 123 -10.50 -7.16 -19.31
N PRO A 124 -10.54 -7.21 -20.65
CA PRO A 124 -11.79 -7.24 -21.40
C PRO A 124 -12.66 -8.47 -21.09
N VAL A 125 -13.87 -8.22 -20.61
CA VAL A 125 -14.94 -9.20 -20.44
C VAL A 125 -15.33 -9.73 -21.82
N GLY A 126 -14.92 -10.96 -22.13
CA GLY A 126 -15.17 -11.58 -23.43
C GLY A 126 -13.93 -11.75 -24.30
N ALA A 127 -12.77 -11.26 -23.87
CA ALA A 127 -11.50 -11.90 -24.20
C ALA A 127 -11.43 -13.22 -23.43
N GLY A 128 -12.32 -14.15 -23.78
CA GLY A 128 -12.23 -15.50 -23.27
C GLY A 128 -10.80 -15.95 -23.52
N LEU A 129 -10.14 -16.48 -22.49
CA LEU A 129 -9.09 -17.45 -22.69
C LEU A 129 -9.66 -18.46 -23.67
N ARG A 130 -9.36 -18.29 -24.97
CA ARG A 130 -9.63 -19.29 -26.00
C ARG A 130 -8.67 -20.42 -25.68
N LEU A 131 -9.06 -21.27 -24.74
CA LEU A 131 -8.54 -22.63 -24.72
C LEU A 131 -8.87 -23.18 -26.09
N LYS A 132 -7.84 -23.32 -26.94
CA LYS A 132 -7.97 -24.06 -28.19
C LYS A 132 -8.66 -25.39 -27.84
N PRO A 133 -9.76 -25.77 -28.52
CA PRO A 133 -10.36 -27.08 -28.32
C PRO A 133 -9.28 -28.14 -28.57
N GLY A 134 -8.89 -28.88 -27.52
CA GLY A 134 -7.82 -29.89 -27.56
C GLY A 134 -6.54 -29.57 -26.77
N ALA A 135 -6.45 -28.47 -26.01
CA ALA A 135 -5.31 -28.24 -25.11
C ALA A 135 -5.52 -28.92 -23.73
N PRO A 136 -4.57 -29.73 -23.23
CA PRO A 136 -4.66 -30.31 -21.89
C PRO A 136 -4.64 -29.21 -20.82
N SER A 137 -5.35 -29.46 -19.72
CA SER A 137 -5.76 -28.54 -18.65
C SER A 137 -4.65 -27.90 -17.79
N SER A 138 -3.45 -27.67 -18.30
CA SER A 138 -2.32 -27.13 -17.52
C SER A 138 -1.99 -25.64 -17.71
N ARG A 139 -2.81 -24.87 -18.45
CA ARG A 139 -2.50 -23.46 -18.72
C ARG A 139 -3.34 -22.50 -17.88
N TYR A 140 -3.03 -22.47 -16.59
CA TYR A 140 -3.27 -21.29 -15.78
C TYR A 140 -1.90 -20.75 -15.30
N PHE A 141 -1.61 -19.52 -15.76
CA PHE A 141 -0.55 -18.58 -15.38
C PHE A 141 0.93 -18.98 -15.52
N ALA A 142 1.63 -18.26 -16.40
CA ALA A 142 2.78 -17.42 -16.03
C ALA A 142 3.41 -16.85 -17.30
N ALA A 143 3.56 -15.53 -17.39
CA ALA A 143 4.56 -14.92 -18.25
C ALA A 143 5.94 -15.35 -17.73
N THR A 144 6.41 -16.53 -18.13
CA THR A 144 7.80 -16.91 -18.01
C THR A 144 8.50 -16.39 -19.26
N GLN A 145 9.37 -15.40 -19.09
CA GLN A 145 10.39 -15.09 -20.08
C GLN A 145 11.14 -16.38 -20.39
N THR A 146 10.90 -16.96 -21.56
CA THR A 146 11.70 -18.05 -22.11
C THR A 146 12.99 -17.45 -22.62
N ARG A 147 14.00 -17.34 -21.77
CA ARG A 147 15.38 -17.27 -22.27
C ARG A 147 15.79 -18.67 -22.75
N PRO A 148 16.34 -18.82 -23.96
CA PRO A 148 16.78 -20.11 -24.48
C PRO A 148 17.90 -20.68 -23.61
N CYS A 149 17.88 -22.00 -23.40
CA CYS A 149 18.74 -22.78 -22.49
C CYS A 149 20.22 -22.87 -22.91
N ASN A 150 20.80 -21.82 -23.51
CA ASN A 150 22.17 -21.82 -24.01
C ASN A 150 23.05 -20.72 -23.39
N ASP A 151 22.63 -20.18 -22.25
CA ASP A 151 23.40 -19.17 -21.53
C ASP A 151 24.40 -19.86 -20.57
N PRO A 152 25.72 -19.78 -20.79
CA PRO A 152 26.71 -20.55 -20.04
C PRO A 152 26.93 -20.07 -18.60
N ASN A 153 26.16 -19.09 -18.08
CA ASN A 153 26.34 -18.65 -16.70
C ASN A 153 25.12 -17.94 -16.03
N PRO A 154 24.04 -18.65 -15.63
CA PRO A 154 22.97 -18.03 -14.84
C PRO A 154 23.21 -18.25 -13.34
N LYS A 155 23.71 -17.23 -12.65
CA LYS A 155 23.61 -17.14 -11.18
C LYS A 155 22.31 -16.43 -10.79
N PHE A 156 21.24 -17.15 -10.48
CA PHE A 156 20.13 -16.59 -9.69
C PHE A 156 19.56 -17.58 -8.67
N ARG A 157 19.47 -17.11 -7.42
CA ARG A 157 18.83 -17.80 -6.29
C ARG A 157 17.31 -17.61 -6.41
N VAL A 158 16.56 -18.71 -6.46
CA VAL A 158 15.08 -18.71 -6.43
C VAL A 158 14.62 -19.27 -5.09
N ALA A 159 13.85 -18.47 -4.33
CA ALA A 159 13.11 -18.97 -3.18
C ALA A 159 11.77 -19.56 -3.66
N MET A 160 11.69 -20.89 -3.59
CA MET A 160 10.52 -21.78 -3.49
C MET A 160 9.22 -21.31 -4.21
N SER A 161 8.78 -21.96 -5.28
CA SER A 161 8.36 -23.36 -5.22
C SER A 161 8.31 -24.04 -6.59
N ARG A 162 8.75 -25.30 -6.58
CA ARG A 162 8.66 -26.36 -7.59
C ARG A 162 9.85 -26.47 -8.55
N VAL A 163 10.54 -27.58 -8.32
CA VAL A 163 11.69 -28.20 -8.98
C VAL A 163 11.62 -28.11 -10.51
N VAL A 164 12.68 -27.56 -11.10
CA VAL A 164 13.03 -27.76 -12.50
C VAL A 164 13.73 -29.11 -12.59
N THR A 165 13.08 -30.13 -13.16
CA THR A 165 13.78 -31.28 -13.75
C THR A 165 13.80 -31.09 -15.26
N CYS A 166 14.99 -30.85 -15.81
CA CYS A 166 15.23 -30.96 -17.24
C CYS A 166 15.18 -32.44 -17.63
N ASP A 167 14.36 -32.76 -18.62
CA ASP A 167 14.17 -34.11 -19.13
C ASP A 167 15.34 -34.54 -20.02
N GLY A 168 15.68 -35.83 -19.96
CA GLY A 168 16.83 -36.43 -20.62
C GLY A 168 16.47 -37.79 -21.23
N ARG A 169 15.93 -37.71 -22.45
CA ARG A 169 15.62 -38.77 -23.44
C ARG A 169 14.23 -39.41 -23.40
#